data_AF-A0A5E7ULV5-F1
#
_entry.id   AF-A0A5E7ULV5-F1
#
_cell.length_a   1.000
_cell.length_b   1.000
_cell.length_c   1.000
_cell.angle_alpha   90.00
_cell.angle_beta   90.00
_cell.angle_gamma   90.00
#
_symmetry.space_group_name_H-M   'P 1'
#
loop_
_entity.id
_entity.type
_entity.pdbx_description
1 polymer ?
#
loop_
_entity_poly.entity_id
_entity_poly.type
_entity_poly.pdbx_seq_one_letter_code
_entity_poly.pdbx_strand_id
1 'polypeptide(L)' 'MSKELPKDPENEGWVLGWGVVRNAPWSFIGIYQSEDEAKSAANNAGEGYLVHHGSHKPGTDDFVWTS' A
#
# COMPACT_ATOMS: atom_id res chain seq x y z
N MET A 1 -19.20 3.71 6.28
CA MET A 1 -18.83 2.38 5.73
C MET A 1 -17.32 2.32 5.76
N SER A 2 -16.73 1.63 6.74
CA SER A 2 -15.32 1.26 6.70
C SER A 2 -15.18 0.25 5.57
N LYS A 3 -14.59 0.68 4.47
CA LYS A 3 -14.43 -0.12 3.27
C LYS A 3 -13.19 -0.98 3.53
N GLU A 4 -13.40 -2.18 4.06
CA GLU A 4 -12.32 -3.11 4.40
C GLU A 4 -11.59 -3.54 3.13
N LEU A 5 -10.26 -3.60 3.19
CA LEU A 5 -9.44 -4.10 2.08
C LEU A 5 -9.66 -5.61 1.91
N PRO A 6 -9.68 -6.13 0.67
CA PRO A 6 -9.76 -7.56 0.43
C PRO A 6 -8.57 -8.26 1.08
N LYS A 7 -8.81 -9.43 1.66
CA LYS A 7 -7.72 -10.28 2.18
C LYS A 7 -6.94 -10.87 1.01
N ASP A 8 -5.63 -10.99 1.19
CA ASP A 8 -4.78 -11.70 0.24
C ASP A 8 -4.97 -13.23 0.41
N PRO A 9 -5.40 -13.97 -0.62
CA PRO A 9 -5.55 -15.42 -0.54
C PRO A 9 -4.21 -16.18 -0.51
N GLU A 10 -3.12 -15.57 -1.01
CA GLU A 10 -1.79 -16.20 -1.07
C GLU A 10 -0.95 -15.87 0.17
N ASN A 11 -1.21 -14.73 0.82
CA ASN A 11 -0.54 -14.30 2.04
C ASN A 11 -1.53 -14.23 3.21
N GLU A 12 -1.66 -15.33 3.97
CA GLU A 12 -2.59 -15.40 5.09
C GLU A 12 -2.37 -14.26 6.10
N GLY A 13 -3.43 -13.51 6.38
CA GLY A 13 -3.41 -12.35 7.27
C GLY A 13 -3.01 -11.02 6.61
N TRP A 14 -2.66 -11.03 5.33
CA TRP A 14 -2.37 -9.82 4.56
C TRP A 14 -3.62 -9.30 3.86
N VAL A 15 -3.56 -8.05 3.42
CA VAL A 15 -4.60 -7.37 2.66
C VAL A 15 -4.06 -6.87 1.32
N LEU A 16 -4.87 -6.94 0.28
CA LEU A 16 -4.57 -6.47 -1.06
C LEU A 16 -5.09 -5.06 -1.29
N GLY A 17 -4.31 -4.24 -1.99
CA GLY A 17 -4.67 -2.88 -2.33
C GLY A 17 -3.51 -2.08 -2.92
N TRP A 18 -3.68 -0.77 -2.97
CA TRP A 18 -2.72 0.17 -3.51
C TRP A 18 -1.84 0.74 -2.41
N GLY A 19 -0.61 0.25 -2.30
CA GLY A 19 0.39 0.71 -1.35
C GLY A 19 1.13 1.95 -1.85
N VAL A 20 1.42 2.86 -0.92
CA VAL A 20 2.27 4.04 -1.16
C VAL A 20 3.61 3.83 -0.46
N VAL A 21 4.67 3.66 -1.25
CA VAL A 21 6.01 3.32 -0.76
C VAL A 21 7.10 4.19 -1.35
N ARG A 22 8.21 4.35 -0.65
CA ARG A 22 9.48 4.87 -1.16
C ARG A 22 10.58 3.84 -0.93
N ASN A 23 11.44 3.60 -1.92
CA ASN A 23 12.47 2.57 -1.84
C ASN A 23 13.76 2.99 -1.13
N ALA A 24 14.11 4.27 -1.11
CA ALA A 24 15.39 4.74 -0.57
C ALA A 24 15.28 6.10 0.15
N PRO A 25 15.29 6.13 1.50
CA PRO A 25 15.17 4.98 2.40
C PRO A 25 13.75 4.39 2.34
N TRP A 26 13.62 3.11 2.71
CA TRP A 26 12.34 2.42 2.79
C TRP A 26 11.35 3.20 3.66
N SER A 27 10.16 3.45 3.13
CA SER A 27 9.07 4.11 3.84
C SER A 27 7.75 3.64 3.26
N PHE A 28 6.82 3.22 4.13
CA PHE A 28 5.47 2.83 3.77
C PHE A 28 4.50 3.79 4.43
N ILE A 29 3.66 4.46 3.62
CA ILE A 29 2.68 5.43 4.11
C ILE A 29 1.37 4.74 4.48
N GLY A 30 0.96 3.75 3.69
CA GLY A 30 -0.31 3.07 3.86
C GLY A 30 -0.76 2.34 2.61
N ILE A 31 -1.86 1.61 2.76
CA ILE A 31 -2.53 0.88 1.69
C ILE A 31 -3.97 1.38 1.53
N TYR A 32 -4.40 1.55 0.28
CA TYR A 32 -5.65 2.18 -0.10
C TYR A 32 -6.48 1.26 -1.00
N GLN A 33 -7.79 1.48 -1.04
CA GLN A 33 -8.67 0.66 -1.86
C GLN A 33 -8.58 0.99 -3.35
N SER A 34 -8.25 2.23 -3.68
CA SER A 34 -8.17 2.72 -5.05
C SER A 34 -6.82 3.36 -5.35
N GLU A 35 -6.42 3.28 -6.61
CA GLU A 35 -5.20 3.90 -7.09
C GLU A 35 -5.25 5.43 -6.95
N ASP A 36 -6.41 6.05 -7.16
CA ASP A 36 -6.60 7.51 -7.02
C ASP A 36 -6.38 8.01 -5.58
N GLU A 37 -6.87 7.26 -4.58
CA GLU A 37 -6.60 7.55 -3.17
C GLU A 37 -5.11 7.42 -2.84
N ALA A 38 -4.48 6.34 -3.32
CA ALA A 38 -3.04 6.12 -3.13
C ALA A 38 -2.20 7.21 -3.83
N LYS A 39 -2.56 7.61 -5.07
CA LYS A 39 -1.88 8.69 -5.79
C LYS A 39 -2.00 10.02 -5.06
N SER A 40 -3.19 10.32 -4.53
CA SER A 40 -3.40 11.52 -3.72
C SER A 40 -2.52 11.50 -2.47
N ALA A 41 -2.43 10.36 -1.78
CA ALA A 41 -1.55 10.18 -0.63
C ALA A 41 -0.06 10.28 -0.99
N ALA A 42 0.39 9.68 -2.10
CA ALA A 42 1.76 9.78 -2.59
C ALA A 42 2.14 11.23 -2.91
N ASN A 43 1.27 11.96 -3.61
CA ASN A 43 1.47 13.38 -3.91
C ASN A 43 1.58 14.23 -2.64
N ASN A 44 0.77 13.94 -1.61
CA ASN A 44 0.85 14.62 -0.31
C ASN A 44 2.10 14.25 0.49
N ALA A 45 2.60 13.01 0.35
CA ALA A 45 3.80 12.53 1.03
C ALA A 45 5.10 13.12 0.44
N GLY A 46 5.06 13.54 -0.83
CA GLY A 46 6.14 14.25 -1.51
C GLY A 46 6.98 13.37 -2.44
N GLU A 47 8.12 13.89 -2.87
CA GLU A 47 8.95 13.24 -3.88
C GLU A 47 9.48 11.86 -3.45
N GLY A 48 9.50 10.93 -4.41
CA GLY A 48 10.02 9.58 -4.24
C GLY A 48 9.02 8.55 -3.75
N TYR A 49 7.79 8.95 -3.38
CA TYR A 49 6.71 8.00 -3.11
C TYR A 49 6.04 7.53 -4.42
N LEU A 50 5.90 6.22 -4.54
CA LEU A 50 5.31 5.54 -5.68
C LEU A 50 4.11 4.72 -5.22
N VAL A 51 3.18 4.53 -6.15
CA VAL A 51 1.97 3.75 -5.95
C VAL A 51 2.14 2.39 -6.61
N HIS A 52 1.94 1.33 -5.84
CA HIS A 52 2.01 -0.05 -6.33
C HIS A 52 0.81 -0.86 -5.84
N HIS A 53 0.26 -1.71 -6.68
CA HIS A 53 -0.74 -2.68 -6.25
C HIS A 53 -0.04 -3.91 -5.68
N GLY A 54 -0.37 -4.29 -4.46
CA GLY A 54 0.31 -5.37 -3.76
C GLY A 54 -0.32 -5.72 -2.42
N SER A 55 0.42 -6.46 -1.63
CA SER A 55 -0.03 -7.03 -0.38
C SER A 55 0.65 -6.33 0.80
N HIS A 56 -0.14 -5.99 1.79
CA HIS A 56 0.31 -5.38 3.04
C HIS A 56 -0.04 -6.27 4.23
N LYS A 57 0.86 -6.37 5.20
CA LYS A 57 0.59 -7.02 6.48
C LYS A 57 0.11 -5.99 7.51
N PRO A 58 -1.18 -6.01 7.90
CA PRO A 58 -1.72 -5.06 8.86
C PRO A 58 -0.95 -5.04 10.18
N GLY A 59 -0.66 -3.85 10.69
CA GLY A 59 0.08 -3.64 11.94
C GLY A 59 1.61 -3.69 11.80
N THR A 60 2.13 -3.70 10.58
CA THR A 60 3.57 -3.60 10.28
C THR A 60 3.80 -2.55 9.20
N ASP A 61 5.06 -2.33 8.80
CA ASP A 61 5.41 -1.54 7.60
C ASP A 61 5.73 -2.45 6.39
N ASP A 62 5.40 -3.75 6.48
CA ASP A 62 5.66 -4.73 5.45
C ASP A 62 4.68 -4.56 4.29
N PHE A 63 5.23 -4.32 3.10
CA PHE A 63 4.51 -4.24 1.85
C PHE A 63 5.30 -4.94 0.75
N VAL A 64 4.63 -5.83 0.01
CA VAL A 64 5.21 -6.55 -1.12
C VAL A 64 4.38 -6.29 -2.36
N TRP A 65 5.05 -6.02 -3.47
CA TRP A 65 4.42 -5.94 -4.79
C TRP A 65 5.31 -6.63 -5.80
N THR A 66 4.69 -7.23 -6.80
CA THR A 66 5.39 -7.82 -7.94
C THR A 66 5.22 -6.86 -9.11
N SER A 67 6.34 -6.48 -9.74
CA SER A 67 6.34 -5.72 -11.00
C SER A 67 6.12 -6.63 -12.20
#